data_AF-A0A371GDM2-F1
#
_entry.id   AF-A0A371GDM2-F1
#
_cell.length_a   1.000
_cell.length_b   1.000
_cell.length_c   1.000
_cell.angle_alpha   90.00
_cell.angle_beta   90.00
_cell.angle_gamma   90.00
#
_symmetry.space_group_name_H-M   'P 1'
#
loop_
_entity.id
_entity.type
_entity.pdbx_description
1 polymer ?
#
loop_
_entity_poly.entity_id
_entity_poly.type
_entity_poly.pdbx_seq_one_letter_code
_entity_poly.pdbx_strand_id
1 'polypeptide(L)'
;MSSSSATSATPYPIKTIVVLVQENRSFDHMLGWMKSLNPEIDGVTGSESNPVSTSDPNSNRVHFSDQSGFVEPDPGHTIEDVYEQVFGEPWSEVSAAKEFPPRMEGFAQNAAKQKKGSTAETVMNGYKPDLLPVYKELVKEFAVCDRWFASVPGPTQPNRLYVHSATSYGLTTQDTKKLIGGLPQKTIFDSLDENGLSFGIYYQYPPSTLFYRNLRKLKYTDNFHSFDLKFKKHCEEGKLPNYVVIEQRYFDLSSVPANDDHPSHDIAEGQKFVKEVYETLRGSPQWNEILFVLTYDEHGGFYDHVPTPVVGVPRPDDIAGPEPMKFKFDRLGVRVPTIIISPWIEAGKGKINIYILYCLSMMSQNICQDINEN
;
A
#
# COMPACT_ATOMS: atom_id res chain seq x y z
N MET A 1 42.08 17.31 27.67
CA MET A 1 42.01 17.40 26.19
C MET A 1 40.75 16.66 25.78
N SER A 2 39.71 17.42 25.42
CA SER A 2 38.42 16.89 25.01
C SER A 2 38.55 16.36 23.58
N SER A 3 38.38 15.07 23.37
CA SER A 3 38.21 14.48 22.04
C SER A 3 36.75 14.64 21.64
N SER A 4 36.48 15.58 20.74
CA SER A 4 35.19 15.66 20.04
C SER A 4 35.02 14.38 19.21
N SER A 5 34.04 13.55 19.56
CA SER A 5 33.58 12.48 18.68
C SER A 5 32.94 13.12 17.45
N ALA A 6 33.55 12.91 16.28
CA ALA A 6 32.91 13.22 15.01
C ALA A 6 31.66 12.35 14.88
N THR A 7 30.49 12.98 14.82
CA THR A 7 29.25 12.35 14.40
C THR A 7 29.46 11.76 13.00
N SER A 8 29.28 10.45 12.87
CA SER A 8 29.37 9.77 11.58
C SER A 8 28.22 10.25 10.71
N ALA A 9 28.54 11.02 9.66
CA ALA A 9 27.57 11.40 8.64
C ALA A 9 26.82 10.15 8.17
N THR A 10 25.49 10.20 8.19
CA THR A 10 24.66 9.11 7.66
C THR A 10 25.07 8.83 6.21
N PRO A 11 25.28 7.56 5.82
CA PRO A 11 25.85 7.23 4.50
C PRO A 11 24.95 7.61 3.31
N TYR A 12 23.70 8.02 3.56
CA TYR A 12 22.74 8.39 2.52
C TYR A 12 22.08 9.75 2.86
N PRO A 13 22.11 10.73 1.95
CA PRO A 13 21.66 12.09 2.22
C PRO A 13 20.14 12.28 2.06
N ILE A 14 19.32 11.29 2.42
CA ILE A 14 17.87 11.39 2.27
C ILE A 14 17.32 12.40 3.27
N LYS A 15 16.62 13.42 2.77
CA LYS A 15 15.97 14.48 3.57
C LYS A 15 14.47 14.56 3.34
N THR A 16 13.99 14.03 2.22
CA THR A 16 12.58 14.04 1.81
C THR A 16 12.11 12.63 1.49
N ILE A 17 11.07 12.18 2.19
CA ILE A 17 10.34 10.95 1.86
C ILE A 17 9.04 11.34 1.18
N VAL A 18 8.78 10.79 0.01
CA VAL A 18 7.53 10.96 -0.73
C VAL A 18 6.76 9.65 -0.69
N VAL A 19 5.49 9.69 -0.35
CA VAL A 19 4.63 8.51 -0.25
C VAL A 19 3.42 8.67 -1.18
N LEU A 20 3.22 7.68 -2.03
CA LEU A 20 2.04 7.51 -2.88
C LEU A 20 1.44 6.12 -2.63
N VAL A 21 0.16 6.08 -2.28
CA VAL A 21 -0.57 4.84 -1.95
C VAL A 21 -1.71 4.66 -2.95
N GLN A 22 -1.50 3.81 -3.95
CA GLN A 22 -2.51 3.35 -4.93
C GLN A 22 -3.53 2.40 -4.28
N GLU A 23 -4.59 2.03 -5.00
CA GLU A 23 -5.73 1.30 -4.47
C GLU A 23 -5.90 -0.12 -5.02
N ASN A 24 -6.27 -1.03 -4.12
CA ASN A 24 -6.99 -2.26 -4.42
C ASN A 24 -6.29 -3.17 -5.44
N ARG A 25 -5.00 -3.47 -5.25
CA ARG A 25 -4.26 -4.41 -6.11
C ARG A 25 -3.29 -5.26 -5.32
N SER A 26 -3.34 -6.57 -5.54
CA SER A 26 -2.36 -7.51 -4.98
C SER A 26 -1.01 -7.38 -5.68
N PHE A 27 0.05 -7.85 -5.03
CA PHE A 27 1.37 -7.89 -5.63
C PHE A 27 1.38 -8.71 -6.91
N ASP A 28 0.85 -9.94 -6.90
CA ASP A 28 0.85 -10.78 -8.10
C ASP A 28 0.01 -10.22 -9.25
N HIS A 29 -1.05 -9.45 -8.95
CA HIS A 29 -1.87 -8.82 -9.96
C HIS A 29 -1.10 -7.76 -10.77
N MET A 30 -0.26 -6.96 -10.13
CA MET A 30 0.49 -5.87 -10.80
C MET A 30 1.93 -6.23 -11.13
N LEU A 31 2.63 -6.91 -10.22
CA LEU A 31 4.07 -7.17 -10.30
C LEU A 31 4.44 -8.64 -10.40
N GLY A 32 3.49 -9.58 -10.26
CA GLY A 32 3.78 -11.02 -10.27
C GLY A 32 4.53 -11.46 -11.53
N TRP A 33 4.04 -11.07 -12.71
CA TRP A 33 4.67 -11.40 -13.99
C TRP A 33 5.95 -10.62 -14.29
N MET A 34 6.30 -9.60 -13.48
CA MET A 34 7.56 -8.88 -13.59
C MET A 34 8.76 -9.74 -13.19
N LYS A 35 8.53 -10.93 -12.59
CA LYS A 35 9.56 -11.96 -12.40
C LYS A 35 10.29 -12.35 -13.69
N SER A 36 9.62 -12.24 -14.84
CA SER A 36 10.24 -12.44 -16.15
C SER A 36 11.33 -11.40 -16.49
N LEU A 37 11.28 -10.22 -15.86
CA LEU A 37 12.25 -9.14 -16.00
C LEU A 37 13.29 -9.15 -14.89
N ASN A 38 12.86 -9.43 -13.66
CA ASN A 38 13.72 -9.55 -12.49
C ASN A 38 13.43 -10.87 -11.76
N PRO A 39 14.22 -11.93 -12.03
CA PRO A 39 14.02 -13.25 -11.43
C PRO A 39 14.17 -13.33 -9.91
N GLU A 40 14.74 -12.30 -9.26
CA GLU A 40 14.88 -12.26 -7.80
C GLU A 40 13.55 -11.97 -7.08
N ILE A 41 12.59 -11.41 -7.81
CA ILE A 41 11.24 -11.14 -7.31
C ILE A 41 10.51 -12.47 -7.08
N ASP A 42 9.93 -12.60 -5.90
CA ASP A 42 9.01 -13.67 -5.54
C ASP A 42 7.63 -13.48 -6.22
N GLY A 43 7.61 -13.50 -7.54
CA GLY A 43 6.42 -13.43 -8.38
C GLY A 43 5.97 -14.79 -8.92
N VAL A 44 4.86 -14.79 -9.65
CA VAL A 44 4.21 -15.98 -10.21
C VAL A 44 5.01 -16.67 -11.31
N THR A 45 4.70 -17.94 -11.51
CA THR A 45 5.34 -18.83 -12.49
C THR A 45 4.35 -19.37 -13.53
N GLY A 46 3.05 -19.20 -13.32
CA GLY A 46 1.96 -19.81 -14.09
C GLY A 46 1.55 -21.20 -13.59
N SER A 47 2.17 -21.69 -12.51
CA SER A 47 1.77 -22.93 -11.84
C SER A 47 0.72 -22.71 -10.75
N GLU A 48 0.54 -21.46 -10.34
CA GLU A 48 -0.38 -21.03 -9.29
C GLU A 48 -1.83 -21.24 -9.72
N SER A 49 -2.67 -21.71 -8.79
CA SER A 49 -4.09 -21.95 -9.04
C SER A 49 -4.90 -22.02 -7.76
N ASN A 50 -6.20 -21.72 -7.84
CA ASN A 50 -7.15 -21.88 -6.75
C ASN A 50 -8.31 -22.79 -7.18
N PRO A 51 -8.81 -23.68 -6.30
CA PRO A 51 -10.05 -24.40 -6.56
C PRO A 51 -11.25 -23.43 -6.52
N VAL A 52 -12.28 -23.71 -7.33
CA VAL A 52 -13.55 -22.98 -7.27
C VAL A 52 -14.34 -23.32 -6.00
N SER A 53 -14.10 -24.50 -5.40
CA SER A 53 -14.58 -24.89 -4.08
C SER A 53 -13.45 -25.58 -3.30
N THR A 54 -13.04 -25.02 -2.18
CA THR A 54 -12.00 -25.57 -1.29
C THR A 54 -12.50 -26.77 -0.48
N SER A 55 -13.82 -26.93 -0.38
CA SER A 55 -14.49 -28.04 0.31
C SER A 55 -14.68 -29.30 -0.55
N ASP A 56 -14.52 -29.18 -1.87
CA ASP A 56 -14.63 -30.29 -2.81
C ASP A 56 -13.22 -30.68 -3.32
N PRO A 57 -12.70 -31.87 -2.97
CA PRO A 57 -11.37 -32.30 -3.41
C PRO A 57 -11.27 -32.52 -4.92
N ASN A 58 -12.39 -32.64 -5.65
CA ASN A 58 -12.43 -32.77 -7.10
C ASN A 58 -12.81 -31.46 -7.80
N SER A 59 -12.80 -30.33 -7.08
CA SER A 59 -13.18 -29.04 -7.65
C SER A 59 -12.28 -28.64 -8.82
N ASN A 60 -12.88 -28.08 -9.86
CA ASN A 60 -12.13 -27.42 -10.93
C ASN A 60 -11.22 -26.34 -10.35
N ARG A 61 -10.02 -26.21 -10.92
CA ARG A 61 -9.06 -25.17 -10.53
C ARG A 61 -8.99 -24.08 -11.59
N VAL A 62 -8.92 -22.84 -11.14
CA VAL A 62 -8.63 -21.68 -11.98
C VAL A 62 -7.14 -21.38 -11.83
N HIS A 63 -6.42 -21.44 -12.94
CA HIS A 63 -4.99 -21.12 -12.98
C HIS A 63 -4.80 -19.61 -13.05
N PHE A 64 -3.77 -19.12 -12.38
CA PHE A 64 -3.39 -17.72 -12.47
C PHE A 64 -2.87 -17.41 -13.89
N SER A 65 -3.42 -16.39 -14.53
CA SER A 65 -3.07 -16.01 -15.90
C SER A 65 -2.57 -14.57 -16.01
N ASP A 66 -2.27 -14.15 -17.24
CA ASP A 66 -1.61 -12.89 -17.59
C ASP A 66 -2.45 -12.01 -18.54
N GLN A 67 -3.77 -12.20 -18.49
CA GLN A 67 -4.79 -11.58 -19.32
C GLN A 67 -5.63 -10.53 -18.55
N SER A 68 -5.08 -9.94 -17.48
CA SER A 68 -5.80 -8.89 -16.73
C SER A 68 -6.11 -7.70 -17.62
N GLY A 69 -7.25 -7.05 -17.37
CA GLY A 69 -7.80 -5.97 -18.17
C GLY A 69 -8.69 -5.07 -17.33
N PHE A 70 -9.75 -4.53 -17.93
CA PHE A 70 -10.77 -3.78 -17.18
C PHE A 70 -11.53 -4.71 -16.22
N VAL A 71 -11.69 -4.29 -14.97
CA VAL A 71 -12.34 -5.08 -13.92
C VAL A 71 -13.58 -4.37 -13.42
N GLU A 72 -14.73 -4.99 -13.64
CA GLU A 72 -16.00 -4.60 -13.02
C GLU A 72 -16.86 -5.86 -12.82
N PRO A 73 -17.49 -6.07 -11.65
CA PRO A 73 -17.43 -5.21 -10.46
C PRO A 73 -16.09 -5.32 -9.70
N ASP A 74 -15.88 -4.38 -8.78
CA ASP A 74 -14.85 -4.44 -7.76
C ASP A 74 -14.95 -5.73 -6.92
N PRO A 75 -13.89 -6.57 -6.85
CA PRO A 75 -13.91 -7.80 -6.09
C PRO A 75 -14.02 -7.55 -4.58
N GLY A 76 -14.69 -8.46 -3.86
CA GLY A 76 -14.80 -8.42 -2.41
C GLY A 76 -13.44 -8.42 -1.69
N HIS A 77 -13.27 -7.45 -0.80
CA HIS A 77 -12.07 -7.24 0.00
C HIS A 77 -12.44 -6.75 1.42
N THR A 78 -13.63 -7.15 1.90
CA THR A 78 -13.98 -7.02 3.31
C THR A 78 -13.14 -7.97 4.16
N ILE A 79 -13.01 -7.73 5.45
CA ILE A 79 -12.19 -8.60 6.32
C ILE A 79 -12.72 -10.05 6.37
N GLU A 80 -14.02 -10.27 6.17
CA GLU A 80 -14.62 -11.58 5.98
C GLU A 80 -14.23 -12.22 4.63
N ASP A 81 -14.25 -11.44 3.55
CA ASP A 81 -13.80 -11.90 2.23
C ASP A 81 -12.32 -12.28 2.26
N VAL A 82 -11.47 -11.41 2.83
CA VAL A 82 -10.02 -11.67 2.96
C VAL A 82 -9.78 -12.92 3.81
N TYR A 83 -10.57 -13.15 4.86
CA TYR A 83 -10.48 -14.38 5.65
C TYR A 83 -10.74 -15.61 4.77
N GLU A 84 -11.82 -15.61 3.99
CA GLU A 84 -12.12 -16.74 3.10
C GLU A 84 -11.02 -16.93 2.05
N GLN A 85 -10.54 -15.84 1.44
CA GLN A 85 -9.49 -15.86 0.43
C GLN A 85 -8.19 -16.49 0.94
N VAL A 86 -7.76 -16.09 2.14
CA VAL A 86 -6.50 -16.53 2.77
C VAL A 86 -6.59 -17.96 3.31
N PHE A 87 -7.68 -18.32 4.00
CA PHE A 87 -7.78 -19.62 4.70
C PHE A 87 -8.57 -20.68 3.93
N GLY A 88 -9.30 -20.29 2.89
CA GLY A 88 -10.16 -21.17 2.12
C GLY A 88 -11.45 -21.57 2.83
N GLU A 89 -11.78 -21.00 3.99
CA GLU A 89 -13.02 -21.28 4.73
C GLU A 89 -13.70 -19.93 5.06
N PRO A 90 -15.02 -19.78 4.82
CA PRO A 90 -15.73 -18.57 5.22
C PRO A 90 -15.58 -18.30 6.73
N TRP A 91 -15.48 -17.02 7.09
CA TRP A 91 -15.36 -16.64 8.49
C TRP A 91 -16.59 -17.06 9.32
N SER A 92 -16.30 -17.61 10.48
CA SER A 92 -17.21 -17.91 11.59
C SER A 92 -16.41 -18.05 12.87
N GLU A 93 -17.04 -17.89 14.04
CA GLU A 93 -16.38 -18.13 15.34
C GLU A 93 -15.73 -19.53 15.40
N VAL A 94 -16.40 -20.53 14.83
CA VAL A 94 -15.90 -21.91 14.77
C VAL A 94 -14.68 -22.04 13.86
N SER A 95 -14.69 -21.42 12.68
CA SER A 95 -13.54 -21.45 11.76
C SER A 95 -12.35 -20.67 12.31
N ALA A 96 -12.58 -19.54 12.99
CA ALA A 96 -11.54 -18.69 13.55
C ALA A 96 -10.85 -19.33 14.76
N ALA A 97 -11.53 -20.24 15.45
CA ALA A 97 -10.95 -21.05 16.52
C ALA A 97 -10.08 -22.21 16.01
N LYS A 98 -10.20 -22.58 14.72
CA LYS A 98 -9.35 -23.59 14.09
C LYS A 98 -8.12 -22.88 13.53
N GLU A 99 -6.98 -23.00 14.19
CA GLU A 99 -5.72 -22.46 13.67
C GLU A 99 -5.36 -23.15 12.35
N PHE A 100 -5.65 -22.50 11.22
CA PHE A 100 -5.31 -22.98 9.89
C PHE A 100 -4.11 -22.24 9.31
N PRO A 101 -3.27 -22.90 8.51
CA PRO A 101 -2.28 -22.18 7.72
C PRO A 101 -2.98 -21.27 6.69
N PRO A 102 -2.42 -20.09 6.38
CA PRO A 102 -2.90 -19.22 5.31
C PRO A 102 -2.55 -19.84 3.94
N ARG A 103 -3.45 -20.67 3.41
CA ARG A 103 -3.21 -21.47 2.19
C ARG A 103 -3.27 -20.65 0.90
N MET A 104 -3.91 -19.48 0.93
CA MET A 104 -4.14 -18.65 -0.24
C MET A 104 -4.95 -19.37 -1.33
N GLU A 105 -5.90 -20.23 -0.96
CA GLU A 105 -6.67 -21.07 -1.90
C GLU A 105 -8.13 -20.62 -2.09
N GLY A 106 -8.59 -19.60 -1.37
CA GLY A 106 -10.00 -19.21 -1.34
C GLY A 106 -10.41 -18.11 -2.31
N PHE A 107 -9.49 -17.56 -3.13
CA PHE A 107 -9.79 -16.39 -3.97
C PHE A 107 -10.81 -16.69 -5.06
N ALA A 108 -10.59 -17.77 -5.82
CA ALA A 108 -11.53 -18.22 -6.84
C ALA A 108 -12.91 -18.56 -6.24
N GLN A 109 -12.93 -19.25 -5.09
CA GLN A 109 -14.16 -19.58 -4.37
C GLN A 109 -14.92 -18.34 -3.89
N ASN A 110 -14.22 -17.39 -3.27
CA ASN A 110 -14.84 -16.17 -2.74
C ASN A 110 -15.42 -15.34 -3.91
N ALA A 111 -14.66 -15.14 -4.99
CA ALA A 111 -15.13 -14.42 -6.17
C ALA A 111 -16.37 -15.09 -6.80
N ALA A 112 -16.36 -16.41 -6.98
CA ALA A 112 -17.49 -17.15 -7.57
C ALA A 112 -18.80 -17.03 -6.78
N LYS A 113 -18.75 -16.70 -5.48
CA LYS A 113 -19.93 -16.47 -4.62
C LYS A 113 -20.46 -15.04 -4.70
N GLN A 114 -19.69 -14.10 -5.24
CA GLN A 114 -20.07 -12.70 -5.25
C GLN A 114 -21.21 -12.44 -6.23
N LYS A 115 -22.35 -11.97 -5.71
CA LYS A 115 -23.60 -11.76 -6.47
C LYS A 115 -23.51 -10.71 -7.58
N LYS A 116 -22.45 -9.89 -7.60
CA LYS A 116 -22.27 -8.77 -8.55
C LYS A 116 -21.56 -9.16 -9.84
N GLY A 117 -21.17 -10.42 -10.02
CA GLY A 117 -20.56 -10.89 -11.27
C GLY A 117 -19.04 -10.78 -11.33
N SER A 118 -18.34 -10.55 -10.20
CA SER A 118 -16.90 -10.83 -10.13
C SER A 118 -16.69 -12.32 -10.38
N THR A 119 -15.78 -12.68 -11.28
CA THR A 119 -15.55 -14.09 -11.63
C THR A 119 -14.22 -14.58 -11.07
N ALA A 120 -14.12 -15.90 -10.90
CA ALA A 120 -12.88 -16.53 -10.46
C ALA A 120 -11.72 -16.21 -11.43
N GLU A 121 -12.00 -16.11 -12.73
CA GLU A 121 -11.02 -15.74 -13.75
C GLU A 121 -10.52 -14.30 -13.59
N THR A 122 -11.39 -13.37 -13.19
CA THR A 122 -11.01 -11.96 -12.97
C THR A 122 -10.01 -11.80 -11.83
N VAL A 123 -10.24 -12.46 -10.69
CA VAL A 123 -9.35 -12.35 -9.52
C VAL A 123 -8.08 -13.20 -9.64
N MET A 124 -8.12 -14.26 -10.45
CA MET A 124 -6.98 -15.15 -10.74
C MET A 124 -6.22 -14.69 -12.00
N ASN A 125 -6.02 -13.39 -12.15
CA ASN A 125 -5.34 -12.81 -13.30
C ASN A 125 -4.40 -11.69 -12.87
N GLY A 126 -3.34 -11.46 -13.64
CA GLY A 126 -2.42 -10.35 -13.46
C GLY A 126 -2.02 -9.71 -14.78
N TYR A 127 -1.32 -8.59 -14.72
CA TYR A 127 -0.87 -7.87 -15.91
C TYR A 127 0.51 -8.36 -16.38
N LYS A 128 0.67 -8.46 -17.71
CA LYS A 128 1.99 -8.58 -18.32
C LYS A 128 2.79 -7.30 -18.15
N PRO A 129 4.13 -7.38 -18.09
CA PRO A 129 4.98 -6.20 -18.05
C PRO A 129 4.68 -5.18 -19.16
N ASP A 130 4.35 -5.63 -20.37
CA ASP A 130 4.08 -4.74 -21.51
C ASP A 130 2.77 -3.95 -21.39
N LEU A 131 1.85 -4.37 -20.51
CA LEU A 131 0.61 -3.64 -20.21
C LEU A 131 0.80 -2.59 -19.10
N LEU A 132 1.89 -2.68 -18.35
CA LEU A 132 2.26 -1.73 -17.27
C LEU A 132 3.63 -1.11 -17.55
N PRO A 133 3.78 -0.31 -18.63
CA PRO A 133 5.08 0.15 -19.09
C PRO A 133 5.82 1.02 -18.05
N VAL A 134 5.10 1.77 -17.22
CA VAL A 134 5.75 2.59 -16.18
C VAL A 134 6.32 1.68 -15.09
N TYR A 135 5.53 0.71 -14.61
CA TYR A 135 6.00 -0.23 -13.59
C TYR A 135 7.09 -1.15 -14.11
N LYS A 136 7.02 -1.56 -15.37
CA LYS A 136 8.08 -2.30 -16.07
C LYS A 136 9.43 -1.58 -15.99
N GLU A 137 9.46 -0.28 -16.25
CA GLU A 137 10.72 0.49 -16.15
C GLU A 137 11.12 0.71 -14.68
N LEU A 138 10.18 1.03 -13.79
CA LEU A 138 10.49 1.21 -12.37
C LEU A 138 11.07 -0.05 -11.72
N VAL A 139 10.55 -1.24 -12.05
CA VAL A 139 11.06 -2.53 -11.53
C VAL A 139 12.46 -2.85 -12.03
N LYS A 140 12.84 -2.39 -13.23
CA LYS A 140 14.18 -2.60 -13.79
C LYS A 140 15.21 -1.67 -13.16
N GLU A 141 14.81 -0.45 -12.84
CA GLU A 141 15.70 0.61 -12.37
C GLU A 141 15.79 0.72 -10.84
N PHE A 142 14.79 0.21 -10.10
CA PHE A 142 14.66 0.45 -8.66
C PHE A 142 14.35 -0.82 -7.87
N ALA A 143 14.17 -0.66 -6.56
CA ALA A 143 13.98 -1.79 -5.65
C ALA A 143 12.51 -2.17 -5.51
N VAL A 144 12.22 -3.46 -5.54
CA VAL A 144 10.89 -4.03 -5.31
C VAL A 144 10.87 -4.69 -3.93
N CYS A 145 9.82 -4.40 -3.15
CA CYS A 145 9.54 -5.09 -1.90
C CYS A 145 8.55 -6.23 -2.17
N ASP A 146 9.03 -7.46 -2.26
CA ASP A 146 8.22 -8.65 -2.54
C ASP A 146 7.70 -9.36 -1.28
N ARG A 147 7.81 -8.71 -0.12
CA ARG A 147 7.26 -9.14 1.16
C ARG A 147 6.52 -8.03 1.90
N TRP A 148 5.99 -7.05 1.17
CA TRP A 148 5.21 -5.95 1.75
C TRP A 148 3.72 -6.30 1.87
N PHE A 149 3.23 -6.49 3.09
CA PHE A 149 1.83 -6.90 3.34
C PHE A 149 0.96 -5.73 3.80
N ALA A 150 -0.31 -5.75 3.39
CA ALA A 150 -1.34 -4.88 3.97
C ALA A 150 -1.38 -5.09 5.50
N SER A 151 -1.51 -4.00 6.26
CA SER A 151 -1.47 -4.09 7.74
C SER A 151 -2.70 -4.76 8.32
N VAL A 152 -3.85 -4.58 7.69
CA VAL A 152 -5.12 -5.19 8.07
C VAL A 152 -5.59 -6.07 6.90
N PRO A 153 -6.00 -7.32 7.16
CA PRO A 153 -6.63 -8.17 6.14
C PRO A 153 -8.06 -7.67 5.86
N GLY A 154 -8.19 -6.51 5.21
CA GLY A 154 -9.45 -5.82 5.02
C GLY A 154 -9.28 -4.56 4.15
N PRO A 155 -10.29 -3.68 4.12
CA PRO A 155 -10.41 -2.67 3.08
C PRO A 155 -9.46 -1.47 3.26
N THR A 156 -9.53 -0.56 2.30
CA THR A 156 -8.74 0.67 2.15
C THR A 156 -8.50 1.47 3.43
N GLN A 157 -9.55 1.93 4.13
CA GLN A 157 -9.38 2.96 5.16
C GLN A 157 -8.62 2.45 6.39
N PRO A 158 -8.87 1.24 6.92
CA PRO A 158 -7.98 0.64 7.90
C PRO A 158 -6.51 0.66 7.48
N ASN A 159 -6.19 0.26 6.25
CA ASN A 159 -4.82 0.21 5.77
C ASN A 159 -4.19 1.59 5.56
N ARG A 160 -4.90 2.56 4.95
CA ARG A 160 -4.46 3.96 4.84
C ARG A 160 -4.23 4.60 6.22
N LEU A 161 -4.99 4.21 7.25
CA LEU A 161 -4.74 4.65 8.62
C LEU A 161 -3.41 4.12 9.18
N TYR A 162 -3.04 2.87 8.85
CA TYR A 162 -1.75 2.31 9.27
C TYR A 162 -0.55 3.04 8.65
N VAL A 163 -0.66 3.50 7.39
CA VAL A 163 0.45 4.18 6.68
C VAL A 163 1.02 5.34 7.49
N HIS A 164 0.15 6.15 8.11
CA HIS A 164 0.57 7.38 8.81
C HIS A 164 0.45 7.32 10.33
N SER A 165 -0.05 6.23 10.92
CA SER A 165 -0.21 6.14 12.38
C SER A 165 0.16 4.78 12.99
N ALA A 166 0.60 3.81 12.19
CA ALA A 166 0.91 2.44 12.63
C ALA A 166 -0.28 1.69 13.28
N THR A 167 -1.48 2.25 13.26
CA THR A 167 -2.71 1.63 13.78
C THR A 167 -3.92 2.16 13.01
N SER A 168 -4.98 1.36 12.94
CA SER A 168 -6.29 1.81 12.46
C SER A 168 -7.21 2.24 13.61
N TYR A 169 -6.71 2.27 14.85
CA TYR A 169 -7.45 2.57 16.07
C TYR A 169 -8.69 1.65 16.23
N GLY A 170 -8.47 0.35 16.02
CA GLY A 170 -9.52 -0.67 16.09
C GLY A 170 -10.45 -0.73 14.87
N LEU A 171 -10.19 0.03 13.80
CA LEU A 171 -11.02 0.00 12.61
C LEU A 171 -10.66 -1.19 11.71
N THR A 172 -11.68 -1.95 11.28
CA THR A 172 -11.53 -3.11 10.38
C THR A 172 -12.36 -2.98 9.10
N THR A 173 -13.14 -1.90 8.97
CA THR A 173 -14.09 -1.65 7.87
C THR A 173 -14.12 -0.17 7.49
N GLN A 174 -14.84 0.19 6.43
CA GLN A 174 -15.05 1.57 5.98
C GLN A 174 -16.07 2.33 6.86
N ASP A 175 -15.93 2.37 8.20
CA ASP A 175 -16.89 3.04 9.11
C ASP A 175 -16.88 4.57 8.91
N THR A 176 -17.76 5.04 8.03
CA THR A 176 -17.86 6.46 7.65
C THR A 176 -18.14 7.37 8.84
N LYS A 177 -18.90 6.91 9.85
CA LYS A 177 -19.21 7.74 11.02
C LYS A 177 -17.96 8.00 11.85
N LYS A 178 -17.13 6.97 12.08
CA LYS A 178 -15.85 7.13 12.78
C LYS A 178 -14.89 8.01 11.98
N LEU A 179 -14.76 7.77 10.67
CA LEU A 179 -13.89 8.55 9.78
C LEU A 179 -14.26 10.04 9.77
N ILE A 180 -15.55 10.36 9.61
CA ILE A 180 -16.06 11.74 9.71
C ILE A 180 -15.81 12.32 11.11
N GLY A 181 -16.01 11.53 12.17
CA GLY A 181 -15.76 11.93 13.56
C GLY A 181 -14.30 12.35 13.83
N GLY A 182 -13.35 11.80 13.07
CA GLY A 182 -11.93 12.08 13.22
C GLY A 182 -11.28 11.16 14.24
N LEU A 183 -10.34 10.36 13.73
CA LEU A 183 -9.60 9.34 14.44
C LEU A 183 -8.50 9.97 15.32
N PRO A 184 -8.38 9.60 16.61
CA PRO A 184 -7.62 10.37 17.59
C PRO A 184 -6.16 9.93 17.75
N GLN A 185 -5.73 8.86 17.09
CA GLN A 185 -4.39 8.30 17.24
C GLN A 185 -3.30 9.29 16.84
N LYS A 186 -2.13 9.14 17.47
CA LYS A 186 -0.92 9.89 17.11
C LYS A 186 -0.47 9.47 15.71
N THR A 187 -0.05 10.44 14.92
CA THR A 187 0.41 10.22 13.55
C THR A 187 1.91 10.52 13.41
N ILE A 188 2.47 10.12 12.28
CA ILE A 188 3.78 10.60 11.81
C ILE A 188 3.84 12.13 11.75
N PHE A 189 2.74 12.80 11.36
CA PHE A 189 2.69 14.27 11.25
C PHE A 189 2.86 14.95 12.62
N ASP A 190 2.27 14.37 13.67
CA ASP A 190 2.50 14.84 15.03
C ASP A 190 3.97 14.64 15.42
N SER A 191 4.56 13.50 15.06
CA SER A 191 5.97 13.20 15.35
C SER A 191 6.93 14.13 14.61
N LEU A 192 6.64 14.50 13.36
CA LEU A 192 7.44 15.46 12.59
C LEU A 192 7.40 16.85 13.22
N ASP A 193 6.20 17.34 13.54
CA ASP A 193 5.98 18.66 14.16
C ASP A 193 6.66 18.76 15.54
N GLU A 194 6.54 17.74 16.37
CA GLU A 194 7.24 17.64 17.67
C GLU A 194 8.76 17.69 17.56
N ASN A 195 9.31 17.29 16.40
CA ASN A 195 10.74 17.24 16.12
C ASN A 195 11.21 18.38 15.19
N GLY A 196 10.39 19.41 14.96
CA GLY A 196 10.76 20.56 14.13
C GLY A 196 10.92 20.24 12.64
N LEU A 197 10.36 19.11 12.19
CA LEU A 197 10.36 18.67 10.79
C LEU A 197 9.06 19.04 10.10
N SER A 198 9.13 19.20 8.79
CA SER A 198 8.02 19.67 7.98
C SER A 198 7.35 18.54 7.20
N PHE A 199 6.06 18.68 6.92
CA PHE A 199 5.34 17.80 6.00
C PHE A 199 4.47 18.59 5.03
N GLY A 200 4.09 17.97 3.92
CA GLY A 200 3.18 18.54 2.93
C GLY A 200 2.29 17.47 2.32
N ILE A 201 1.01 17.77 2.20
CA ILE A 201 -0.01 16.90 1.61
C ILE A 201 -0.45 17.55 0.31
N TYR A 202 -0.11 16.90 -0.81
CA TYR A 202 -0.41 17.38 -2.16
C TYR A 202 -1.52 16.52 -2.74
N TYR A 203 -2.68 17.12 -2.98
CA TYR A 203 -3.90 16.38 -3.26
C TYR A 203 -4.60 16.86 -4.52
N GLN A 204 -5.21 15.91 -5.24
CA GLN A 204 -6.13 16.19 -6.36
C GLN A 204 -7.61 16.05 -5.95
N TYR A 205 -7.89 15.37 -4.84
CA TYR A 205 -9.21 15.23 -4.21
C TYR A 205 -9.08 15.44 -2.69
N PRO A 206 -10.14 15.84 -1.95
CA PRO A 206 -10.10 15.94 -0.49
C PRO A 206 -9.30 14.81 0.18
N PRO A 207 -8.19 15.14 0.88
CA PRO A 207 -7.20 14.14 1.23
C PRO A 207 -7.67 13.24 2.37
N SER A 208 -7.40 11.94 2.26
CA SER A 208 -7.77 10.92 3.24
C SER A 208 -7.11 11.16 4.61
N THR A 209 -5.96 11.81 4.63
CA THR A 209 -5.28 12.28 5.86
C THR A 209 -6.15 13.17 6.75
N LEU A 210 -7.21 13.80 6.23
CA LEU A 210 -8.17 14.53 7.07
C LEU A 210 -9.05 13.62 7.94
N PHE A 211 -8.99 12.30 7.80
CA PHE A 211 -9.60 11.39 8.77
C PHE A 211 -8.90 11.37 10.13
N TYR A 212 -7.63 11.82 10.21
CA TYR A 212 -6.99 12.07 11.49
C TYR A 212 -7.48 13.39 12.11
N ARG A 213 -7.99 13.33 13.34
CA ARG A 213 -8.51 14.52 14.03
C ARG A 213 -7.44 15.59 14.22
N ASN A 214 -6.17 15.19 14.42
CA ASN A 214 -5.07 16.13 14.62
C ASN A 214 -4.75 16.97 13.38
N LEU A 215 -4.91 16.42 12.17
CA LEU A 215 -4.65 17.15 10.92
C LEU A 215 -5.72 18.19 10.57
N ARG A 216 -6.81 18.27 11.34
CA ARG A 216 -7.85 19.30 11.20
C ARG A 216 -7.55 20.57 12.01
N LYS A 217 -6.43 20.63 12.73
CA LYS A 217 -6.04 21.80 13.52
C LYS A 217 -5.59 22.94 12.60
N LEU A 218 -5.94 24.17 12.96
CA LEU A 218 -5.61 25.37 12.17
C LEU A 218 -4.12 25.54 11.89
N LYS A 219 -3.23 25.06 12.78
CA LYS A 219 -1.77 25.15 12.56
C LYS A 219 -1.25 24.37 11.35
N TYR A 220 -2.01 23.39 10.86
CA TYR A 220 -1.61 22.55 9.72
C TYR A 220 -2.26 22.96 8.40
N THR A 221 -3.07 24.03 8.36
CA THR A 221 -3.78 24.43 7.14
C THR A 221 -2.83 24.71 5.98
N ASP A 222 -1.66 25.27 6.28
CA ASP A 222 -0.66 25.63 5.29
C ASP A 222 0.15 24.43 4.78
N ASN A 223 -0.04 23.23 5.35
CA ASN A 223 0.59 21.99 4.90
C ASN A 223 -0.21 21.30 3.78
N PHE A 224 -1.41 21.78 3.46
CA PHE A 224 -2.28 21.22 2.42
C PHE A 224 -2.14 22.01 1.13
N HIS A 225 -1.89 21.29 0.03
CA HIS A 225 -1.54 21.89 -1.24
C HIS A 225 -2.28 21.21 -2.39
N SER A 226 -2.78 21.99 -3.35
CA SER A 226 -3.23 21.43 -4.62
C SER A 226 -2.05 20.78 -5.34
N PHE A 227 -2.19 19.51 -5.72
CA PHE A 227 -1.16 18.79 -6.47
C PHE A 227 -0.79 19.53 -7.76
N ASP A 228 -1.78 19.81 -8.61
CA ASP A 228 -1.56 20.35 -9.96
C ASP A 228 -0.85 21.73 -9.96
N LEU A 229 -1.07 22.54 -8.91
CA LEU A 229 -0.52 23.90 -8.83
C LEU A 229 0.77 24.01 -8.01
N LYS A 230 0.88 23.26 -6.91
CA LYS A 230 1.94 23.47 -5.92
C LYS A 230 3.00 22.39 -5.94
N PHE A 231 2.66 21.14 -6.27
CA PHE A 231 3.62 20.04 -6.21
C PHE A 231 4.79 20.28 -7.16
N LYS A 232 4.50 20.52 -8.45
CA LYS A 232 5.51 20.84 -9.46
C LYS A 232 6.33 22.08 -9.08
N LYS A 233 5.67 23.14 -8.63
CA LYS A 233 6.36 24.37 -8.20
C LYS A 233 7.32 24.13 -7.04
N HIS A 234 6.91 23.39 -6.01
CA HIS A 234 7.77 23.09 -4.87
C HIS A 234 8.92 22.15 -5.26
N CYS A 235 8.69 21.22 -6.20
CA CYS A 235 9.76 20.40 -6.77
C CYS A 235 10.78 21.25 -7.54
N GLU A 236 10.33 22.14 -8.44
CA GLU A 236 11.19 23.03 -9.24
C GLU A 236 12.02 23.99 -8.37
N GLU A 237 11.42 24.52 -7.30
CA GLU A 237 12.08 25.45 -6.37
C GLU A 237 12.97 24.74 -5.33
N GLY A 238 12.94 23.41 -5.24
CA GLY A 238 13.65 22.65 -4.21
C GLY A 238 13.13 22.93 -2.80
N LYS A 239 11.80 22.99 -2.65
CA LYS A 239 11.09 23.30 -1.40
C LYS A 239 10.17 22.18 -0.92
N LEU A 240 10.40 20.95 -1.35
CA LEU A 240 9.67 19.82 -0.77
C LEU A 240 10.03 19.68 0.72
N PRO A 241 9.04 19.44 1.59
CA PRO A 241 9.24 19.22 3.01
C PRO A 241 9.90 17.85 3.28
N ASN A 242 10.11 17.53 4.55
CA ASN A 242 10.74 16.27 4.96
C ASN A 242 9.84 15.05 4.66
N TYR A 243 8.53 15.20 4.78
CA TYR A 243 7.56 14.15 4.50
C TYR A 243 6.46 14.65 3.56
N VAL A 244 6.32 14.01 2.41
CA VAL A 244 5.40 14.39 1.35
C VAL A 244 4.40 13.27 1.14
N VAL A 245 3.11 13.60 1.22
CA VAL A 245 2.03 12.68 0.86
C VAL A 245 1.39 13.15 -0.44
N ILE A 246 1.26 12.23 -1.39
CA ILE A 246 0.58 12.47 -2.65
C ILE A 246 -0.78 11.75 -2.59
N GLU A 247 -1.87 12.52 -2.74
CA GLU A 247 -3.25 12.01 -2.70
C GLU A 247 -3.88 12.15 -4.10
N GLN A 248 -4.35 11.03 -4.63
CA GLN A 248 -4.85 10.92 -6.01
C GLN A 248 -6.25 11.52 -6.18
N ARG A 249 -6.78 11.42 -7.40
CA ARG A 249 -8.22 11.51 -7.66
C ARG A 249 -8.85 10.14 -7.45
N TYR A 250 -9.62 10.01 -6.37
CA TYR A 250 -10.31 8.78 -5.98
C TYR A 250 -11.61 8.48 -6.74
N PHE A 251 -12.06 9.41 -7.59
CA PHE A 251 -13.35 9.31 -8.25
C PHE A 251 -13.27 9.86 -9.67
N ASP A 252 -13.98 9.22 -10.59
CA ASP A 252 -14.25 9.78 -11.92
C ASP A 252 -15.04 11.08 -11.80
N LEU A 253 -14.44 12.16 -12.29
CA LEU A 253 -15.09 13.46 -12.45
C LEU A 253 -15.56 13.60 -13.89
N SER A 254 -16.57 14.44 -14.14
CA SER A 254 -17.22 14.57 -15.46
C SER A 254 -16.28 14.84 -16.64
N SER A 255 -15.08 15.37 -16.39
CA SER A 255 -14.09 15.69 -17.42
C SER A 255 -12.70 15.10 -17.17
N VAL A 256 -12.49 14.42 -16.04
CA VAL A 256 -11.17 13.91 -15.65
C VAL A 256 -11.36 12.59 -14.90
N PRO A 257 -10.77 11.47 -15.38
CA PRO A 257 -10.91 10.18 -14.71
C PRO A 257 -10.12 10.12 -13.41
N ALA A 258 -10.51 9.17 -12.55
CA ALA A 258 -9.71 8.73 -11.41
C ALA A 258 -8.36 8.17 -11.87
N ASN A 259 -7.38 8.17 -10.97
CA ASN A 259 -6.00 7.77 -11.25
C ASN A 259 -5.33 7.06 -10.07
N ASP A 260 -6.15 6.34 -9.29
CA ASP A 260 -5.81 5.63 -8.05
C ASP A 260 -5.64 4.11 -8.25
N ASP A 261 -5.80 3.60 -9.47
CA ASP A 261 -5.86 2.18 -9.83
C ASP A 261 -7.04 1.37 -9.23
N HIS A 262 -7.97 1.96 -8.46
CA HIS A 262 -9.12 1.24 -7.89
C HIS A 262 -10.02 0.63 -9.00
N PRO A 263 -10.56 -0.60 -8.92
CA PRO A 263 -11.55 -1.07 -9.90
C PRO A 263 -12.87 -0.29 -9.78
N SER A 264 -13.47 0.21 -10.85
CA SER A 264 -13.25 -0.08 -12.26
C SER A 264 -12.47 1.02 -13.00
N HIS A 265 -11.65 1.81 -12.31
CA HIS A 265 -10.85 2.86 -12.95
C HIS A 265 -9.78 2.29 -13.90
N ASP A 266 -9.46 3.05 -14.95
CA ASP A 266 -8.49 2.67 -15.97
C ASP A 266 -7.05 2.75 -15.41
N ILE A 267 -6.38 1.61 -15.35
CA ILE A 267 -4.98 1.50 -14.92
C ILE A 267 -4.04 2.39 -15.74
N ALA A 268 -4.37 2.70 -17.00
CA ALA A 268 -3.57 3.61 -17.81
C ALA A 268 -3.49 5.03 -17.18
N GLU A 269 -4.52 5.48 -16.47
CA GLU A 269 -4.53 6.77 -15.77
C GLU A 269 -3.65 6.73 -14.51
N GLY A 270 -3.67 5.62 -13.76
CA GLY A 270 -2.75 5.41 -12.64
C GLY A 270 -1.29 5.33 -13.08
N GLN A 271 -0.99 4.63 -14.20
CA GLN A 271 0.36 4.61 -14.79
C GLN A 271 0.82 6.03 -15.18
N LYS A 272 -0.04 6.82 -15.84
CA LYS A 272 0.29 8.23 -16.19
C LYS A 272 0.56 9.06 -14.95
N PHE A 273 -0.23 8.90 -13.90
CA PHE A 273 -0.08 9.64 -12.67
C PHE A 273 1.23 9.29 -11.93
N VAL A 274 1.56 8.00 -11.80
CA VAL A 274 2.83 7.57 -11.21
C VAL A 274 4.01 8.11 -12.01
N LYS A 275 3.92 8.10 -13.35
CA LYS A 275 4.94 8.70 -14.21
C LYS A 275 5.07 10.20 -13.96
N GLU A 276 3.97 10.94 -13.87
CA GLU A 276 3.98 12.38 -13.58
C GLU A 276 4.67 12.69 -12.25
N VAL A 277 4.33 11.95 -11.19
CA VAL A 277 4.97 12.08 -9.88
C VAL A 277 6.48 11.80 -9.99
N TYR A 278 6.86 10.67 -10.58
CA TYR A 278 8.26 10.28 -10.75
C TYR A 278 9.08 11.32 -11.51
N GLU A 279 8.62 11.77 -12.68
CA GLU A 279 9.35 12.74 -13.51
C GLU A 279 9.46 14.09 -12.82
N THR A 280 8.43 14.51 -12.09
CA THR A 280 8.42 15.76 -11.33
C THR A 280 9.45 15.72 -10.20
N LEU A 281 9.53 14.60 -9.47
CA LEU A 281 10.53 14.40 -8.42
C LEU A 281 11.95 14.30 -9.01
N ARG A 282 12.14 13.53 -10.08
CA ARG A 282 13.43 13.35 -10.75
C ARG A 282 13.97 14.65 -11.33
N GLY A 283 13.09 15.56 -11.77
CA GLY A 283 13.45 16.89 -12.25
C GLY A 283 13.80 17.90 -11.16
N SER A 284 13.58 17.58 -9.88
CA SER A 284 13.86 18.48 -8.76
C SER A 284 15.36 18.58 -8.46
N PRO A 285 15.89 19.77 -8.08
CA PRO A 285 17.23 19.87 -7.49
C PRO A 285 17.39 19.06 -6.19
N GLN A 286 16.28 18.67 -5.53
CA GLN A 286 16.29 17.78 -4.37
C GLN A 286 16.33 16.28 -4.72
N TRP A 287 16.40 15.88 -6.00
CA TRP A 287 16.32 14.46 -6.40
C TRP A 287 17.29 13.55 -5.64
N ASN A 288 18.54 14.00 -5.43
CA ASN A 288 19.56 13.25 -4.70
C ASN A 288 19.30 13.14 -3.19
N GLU A 289 18.25 13.77 -2.67
CA GLU A 289 17.85 13.74 -1.26
C GLU A 289 16.45 13.11 -1.08
N ILE A 290 15.87 12.57 -2.15
CA ILE A 290 14.50 12.03 -2.18
C ILE A 290 14.50 10.50 -2.12
N LEU A 291 13.62 9.97 -1.27
CA LEU A 291 13.15 8.60 -1.28
C LEU A 291 11.67 8.60 -1.65
N PHE A 292 11.32 8.05 -2.81
CA PHE A 292 9.93 7.89 -3.22
C PHE A 292 9.45 6.45 -2.96
N VAL A 293 8.42 6.31 -2.14
CA VAL A 293 7.75 5.05 -1.84
C VAL A 293 6.41 5.02 -2.56
N LEU A 294 6.32 4.17 -3.57
CA LEU A 294 5.09 3.81 -4.26
C LEU A 294 4.58 2.49 -3.67
N THR A 295 3.37 2.49 -3.13
CA THR A 295 2.75 1.30 -2.54
C THR A 295 1.25 1.27 -2.83
N TYR A 296 0.55 0.26 -2.30
CA TYR A 296 -0.91 0.15 -2.33
C TYR A 296 -1.45 -0.01 -0.92
N ASP A 297 -2.71 0.32 -0.72
CA ASP A 297 -3.40 0.18 0.57
C ASP A 297 -3.69 -1.29 0.92
N GLU A 298 -4.30 -2.03 -0.01
CA GLU A 298 -4.72 -3.42 0.12
C GLU A 298 -4.83 -4.10 -1.25
N HIS A 299 -5.24 -5.38 -1.28
CA HIS A 299 -5.09 -6.23 -2.46
C HIS A 299 -6.29 -6.26 -3.41
N GLY A 300 -7.41 -5.64 -3.05
CA GLY A 300 -8.61 -5.50 -3.89
C GLY A 300 -9.34 -6.80 -4.17
N GLY A 301 -9.09 -7.85 -3.36
CA GLY A 301 -9.62 -9.20 -3.61
C GLY A 301 -8.90 -9.97 -4.72
N PHE A 302 -7.86 -9.40 -5.34
CA PHE A 302 -7.04 -10.08 -6.35
C PHE A 302 -6.08 -11.10 -5.72
N TYR A 303 -5.85 -12.21 -6.41
CA TYR A 303 -5.01 -13.29 -5.92
C TYR A 303 -3.58 -12.85 -5.67
N ASP A 304 -2.98 -13.39 -4.60
CA ASP A 304 -1.53 -13.44 -4.39
C ASP A 304 -1.16 -14.82 -3.83
N HIS A 305 -0.07 -15.39 -4.30
CA HIS A 305 0.34 -16.74 -3.94
C HIS A 305 1.09 -16.81 -2.60
N VAL A 306 1.58 -15.69 -2.06
CA VAL A 306 2.43 -15.69 -0.88
C VAL A 306 1.57 -15.74 0.39
N PRO A 307 1.75 -16.76 1.25
CA PRO A 307 1.02 -16.86 2.52
C PRO A 307 1.20 -15.61 3.39
N THR A 308 0.09 -15.11 3.95
CA THR A 308 0.12 -13.92 4.82
C THR A 308 0.74 -14.22 6.18
N PRO A 309 1.46 -13.28 6.82
CA PRO A 309 1.96 -13.47 8.17
C PRO A 309 0.83 -13.58 9.21
N VAL A 310 0.79 -14.71 9.91
CA VAL A 310 -0.21 -15.01 10.98
C VAL A 310 0.42 -15.34 12.34
N VAL A 311 1.75 -15.30 12.43
CA VAL A 311 2.51 -15.59 13.66
C VAL A 311 3.50 -14.45 13.91
N GLY A 312 3.61 -14.03 15.18
CA GLY A 312 4.60 -13.04 15.59
C GLY A 312 4.33 -11.62 15.09
N VAL A 313 3.13 -11.34 14.59
CA VAL A 313 2.72 -9.99 14.18
C VAL A 313 2.39 -9.19 15.44
N PRO A 314 3.11 -8.08 15.72
CA PRO A 314 2.86 -7.28 16.90
C PRO A 314 1.53 -6.53 16.75
N ARG A 315 0.72 -6.58 17.82
CA ARG A 315 -0.46 -5.72 17.91
C ARG A 315 0.01 -4.26 18.06
N PRO A 316 -0.58 -3.30 17.32
CA PRO A 316 -0.11 -1.92 17.39
C PRO A 316 -0.55 -1.21 18.68
N ASP A 317 -1.67 -1.64 19.24
CA ASP A 317 -2.28 -1.14 20.47
C ASP A 317 -3.18 -2.21 21.10
N ASP A 318 -3.76 -1.89 22.26
CA ASP A 318 -4.67 -2.80 22.98
C ASP A 318 -6.11 -2.77 22.47
N ILE A 319 -6.38 -2.14 21.32
CA ILE A 319 -7.74 -1.98 20.77
C ILE A 319 -8.03 -3.15 19.82
N ALA A 320 -9.11 -3.88 20.10
CA ALA A 320 -9.62 -4.90 19.19
C ALA A 320 -10.62 -4.29 18.20
N GLY A 321 -10.78 -4.94 17.05
CA GLY A 321 -11.84 -4.65 16.09
C GLY A 321 -13.25 -4.81 16.69
N PRO A 322 -14.28 -4.27 16.01
CA PRO A 322 -15.67 -4.47 16.42
C PRO A 322 -16.12 -5.94 16.30
N GLU A 323 -17.26 -6.23 16.92
CA GLU A 323 -18.01 -7.46 16.67
C GLU A 323 -18.44 -7.56 15.19
N PRO A 324 -18.59 -8.78 14.65
CA PRO A 324 -18.49 -10.07 15.35
C PRO A 324 -17.07 -10.64 15.41
N MET A 325 -16.11 -10.04 14.69
CA MET A 325 -14.77 -10.62 14.54
C MET A 325 -13.83 -10.36 15.70
N LYS A 326 -13.98 -9.22 16.40
CA LYS A 326 -13.03 -8.78 17.44
C LYS A 326 -11.57 -8.93 17.00
N PHE A 327 -11.28 -8.52 15.76
CA PHE A 327 -9.99 -8.73 15.14
C PHE A 327 -8.89 -8.12 16.02
N LYS A 328 -7.89 -8.91 16.41
CA LYS A 328 -6.89 -8.50 17.39
C LYS A 328 -5.72 -7.73 16.78
N PHE A 329 -5.63 -7.64 15.46
CA PHE A 329 -4.49 -7.08 14.74
C PHE A 329 -3.19 -7.86 15.01
N ASP A 330 -3.30 -9.18 15.08
CA ASP A 330 -2.22 -10.16 15.33
C ASP A 330 -1.89 -11.00 14.08
N ARG A 331 -2.32 -10.53 12.91
CA ARG A 331 -1.97 -11.06 11.58
C ARG A 331 -2.08 -9.94 10.53
N LEU A 332 -1.39 -10.12 9.41
CA LEU A 332 -1.40 -9.16 8.30
C LEU A 332 -2.36 -9.59 7.18
N GLY A 333 -2.62 -8.65 6.28
CA GLY A 333 -3.34 -8.89 5.03
C GLY A 333 -2.47 -9.47 3.92
N VAL A 334 -3.01 -9.43 2.72
CA VAL A 334 -2.36 -9.94 1.51
C VAL A 334 -1.23 -9.01 1.07
N ARG A 335 -0.25 -9.55 0.36
CA ARG A 335 0.88 -8.80 -0.18
C ARG A 335 0.41 -7.78 -1.22
N VAL A 336 0.98 -6.58 -1.17
CA VAL A 336 0.67 -5.47 -2.08
C VAL A 336 1.91 -5.01 -2.85
N PRO A 337 1.77 -4.44 -4.06
CA PRO A 337 2.89 -3.90 -4.81
C PRO A 337 3.59 -2.80 -4.00
N THR A 338 4.91 -2.83 -3.95
CA THR A 338 5.70 -1.73 -3.37
C THR A 338 7.03 -1.58 -4.08
N ILE A 339 7.34 -0.37 -4.51
CA ILE A 339 8.58 0.01 -5.19
C ILE A 339 9.21 1.17 -4.44
N ILE A 340 10.49 1.02 -4.08
CA ILE A 340 11.31 2.04 -3.43
C ILE A 340 12.20 2.68 -4.48
N ILE A 341 12.06 3.99 -4.68
CA ILE A 341 12.61 4.73 -5.80
C ILE A 341 13.51 5.85 -5.27
N SER A 342 14.79 5.81 -5.61
CA SER A 342 15.79 6.82 -5.20
C SER A 342 17.03 6.71 -6.09
N PRO A 343 17.77 7.81 -6.36
CA PRO A 343 19.02 7.72 -7.13
C PRO A 343 20.13 6.90 -6.46
N TRP A 344 19.98 6.57 -5.18
CA TRP A 344 20.93 5.77 -4.41
C TRP A 344 20.71 4.26 -4.52
N ILE A 345 19.67 3.84 -5.24
CA ILE A 345 19.39 2.42 -5.47
C ILE A 345 20.07 2.01 -6.78
N GLU A 346 20.91 0.98 -6.72
CA GLU A 346 21.53 0.41 -7.92
C GLU A 346 20.46 -0.28 -8.80
N ALA A 347 20.45 0.06 -10.08
CA ALA A 347 19.56 -0.56 -11.06
C ALA A 347 19.72 -2.09 -11.09
N GLY A 348 18.60 -2.80 -11.15
CA GLY A 348 18.55 -4.26 -11.27
C GLY A 348 19.05 -5.05 -10.05
N LYS A 349 19.25 -4.43 -8.87
CA LYS A 349 19.79 -5.11 -7.67
C LYS A 349 18.99 -4.91 -6.38
N GLY A 350 17.80 -4.33 -6.45
CA GLY A 350 17.02 -4.02 -5.26
C GLY A 350 15.95 -5.07 -4.93
N LYS A 351 16.30 -6.17 -4.27
CA LYS A 351 15.31 -6.90 -3.46
C LYS A 351 15.39 -6.37 -2.04
N ILE A 352 14.30 -5.76 -1.58
CA ILE A 352 14.20 -5.32 -0.19
C ILE A 352 13.13 -6.17 0.49
N ASN A 353 13.57 -7.06 1.39
CA ASN A 353 12.67 -7.79 2.27
C ASN A 353 12.19 -6.86 3.41
N ILE A 354 11.36 -5.85 3.09
CA ILE A 354 10.60 -5.12 4.11
C ILE A 354 9.26 -5.81 4.24
N TYR A 355 8.92 -6.15 5.48
CA TYR A 355 7.81 -7.04 5.76
C TYR A 355 6.46 -6.30 5.87
N ILE A 356 6.40 -4.98 6.11
CA ILE A 356 5.15 -4.38 6.64
C ILE A 356 4.94 -2.90 6.27
N LEU A 357 3.69 -2.54 5.95
CA LEU A 357 3.23 -1.17 5.64
C LEU A 357 3.47 -0.16 6.78
N TYR A 358 3.48 -0.59 8.06
CA TYR A 358 3.83 0.29 9.19
C TYR A 358 5.32 0.70 9.21
N CYS A 359 6.17 0.05 8.39
CA CYS A 359 7.57 0.46 8.27
C CYS A 359 7.69 1.91 7.79
N LEU A 360 6.73 2.49 7.07
CA LEU A 360 6.79 3.93 6.73
C LEU A 360 6.75 4.82 7.98
N SER A 361 5.85 4.53 8.92
CA SER A 361 5.77 5.25 10.19
C SER A 361 6.99 5.00 11.08
N MET A 362 7.51 3.76 11.16
CA MET A 362 8.71 3.46 11.95
C MET A 362 10.01 3.96 11.31
N MET A 363 10.15 3.85 9.99
CA MET A 363 11.28 4.42 9.23
C MET A 363 11.32 5.92 9.40
N SER A 364 10.17 6.59 9.34
CA SER A 364 10.14 8.03 9.59
C SER A 364 10.48 8.40 11.03
N GLN A 365 10.06 7.63 12.04
CA GLN A 365 10.44 7.87 13.44
C GLN A 365 11.95 7.66 13.67
N ASN A 366 12.54 6.65 13.04
CA ASN A 366 13.99 6.41 13.08
C ASN A 366 14.76 7.48 12.30
N ILE A 367 14.26 7.92 11.13
CA ILE A 367 14.86 9.03 10.36
C ILE A 367 14.75 10.35 11.14
N CYS A 368 13.66 10.59 11.87
CA CYS A 368 13.54 11.73 12.79
C CYS A 368 14.58 11.67 13.93
N GLN A 369 14.91 10.49 14.44
CA GLN A 369 16.00 10.33 15.41
C GLN A 369 17.37 10.61 14.79
N ASP A 370 17.66 10.05 13.61
CA ASP A 370 18.94 10.23 12.92
C ASP A 370 19.18 11.68 12.43
N ILE A 371 18.11 12.42 12.10
CA ILE A 371 18.19 13.85 11.74
C ILE A 371 18.43 14.74 12.96
N ASN A 372 17.90 14.38 14.15
CA ASN A 372 18.06 15.18 15.36
C ASN A 372 19.38 14.92 16.11
N GLU A 373 20.08 13.84 15.80
CA GLU A 373 21.39 13.49 16.39
C GLU A 373 22.60 14.07 15.62
N ASN A 374 22.36 14.85 14.56
CA ASN A 374 23.37 15.57 13.77
C ASN A 374 23.10 17.08 13.72
#